data_AF-A0A257RCL3-F1
#
_entry.id   AF-A0A257RCL3-F1
#
_cell.length_a   1.000
_cell.length_b   1.000
_cell.length_c   1.000
_cell.angle_alpha   90.00
_cell.angle_beta   90.00
_cell.angle_gamma   90.00
#
_symmetry.space_group_name_H-M   'P 1'
#
loop_
_entity.id
_entity.type
_entity.pdbx_description
1 polymer ?
#
loop_
_entity_poly.entity_id
_entity_poly.type
_entity_poly.pdbx_seq_one_letter_code
_entity_poly.pdbx_strand_id
1 'polypeptide(L)' 'MAPSDLNISSSGNGRITEAYAFDDVLLVPGYSEVLPAAVNTETRLTRTIRLNIPLISAAMDTVTEGAMAIA' A
#
# COMPACT_ATOMS: atom_id res chain seq x y z
N MET A 1 30.57 -8.29 -21.75
CA MET A 1 31.09 -8.67 -20.43
C MET A 1 30.02 -9.52 -19.76
N ALA A 2 30.16 -10.85 -19.79
CA ALA A 2 29.23 -11.74 -19.11
C ALA A 2 29.53 -11.70 -17.60
N PRO A 3 28.54 -11.72 -16.70
CA PRO A 3 28.79 -11.96 -15.29
C PRO A 3 29.00 -13.47 -15.10
N SER A 4 30.23 -13.92 -15.28
CA SER A 4 30.69 -15.21 -14.77
C SER A 4 30.85 -15.11 -13.26
N ASP A 5 30.32 -16.11 -12.57
CA ASP A 5 30.57 -16.49 -11.17
C ASP A 5 29.57 -16.01 -10.12
N LEU A 6 28.40 -16.67 -10.10
CA LEU A 6 27.74 -16.97 -8.84
C LEU A 6 27.50 -18.48 -8.74
N ASN A 7 28.57 -19.19 -8.37
CA ASN A 7 28.53 -20.60 -8.03
C ASN A 7 27.77 -20.79 -6.70
N ILE A 8 26.46 -21.03 -6.75
CA ILE A 8 25.68 -21.46 -5.58
C ILE A 8 25.43 -22.96 -5.72
N SER A 9 26.40 -23.76 -5.26
CA SER A 9 26.15 -25.12 -4.80
C SER A 9 25.84 -25.06 -3.29
N SER A 10 24.57 -24.87 -2.93
CA SER A 10 24.08 -25.33 -1.63
C SER A 10 22.67 -25.92 -1.75
N SER A 11 22.56 -27.12 -1.17
CA SER A 11 21.36 -27.91 -1.01
C SER A 11 20.30 -27.17 -0.18
N GLY A 12 19.05 -27.17 -0.66
CA GLY A 12 17.80 -26.76 0.00
C GLY A 12 17.85 -25.77 1.16
N ASN A 13 17.47 -24.51 0.93
CA ASN A 13 16.98 -23.63 2.00
C ASN A 13 16.00 -22.59 1.45
N GLY A 14 14.81 -22.48 2.04
CA GLY A 14 13.72 -21.63 1.56
C GLY A 14 14.17 -20.17 1.46
N ARG A 15 14.06 -19.58 0.26
CA ARG A 15 14.39 -18.17 0.05
C ARG A 15 13.32 -17.32 0.72
N ILE A 16 13.63 -16.78 1.89
CA ILE A 16 12.76 -15.80 2.57
C ILE A 16 12.93 -14.47 1.83
N THR A 17 11.82 -13.91 1.35
CA THR A 17 11.80 -12.58 0.74
C THR A 17 11.81 -11.52 1.83
N GLU A 18 12.64 -10.50 1.67
CA GLU A 18 12.63 -9.31 2.52
C GLU A 18 11.30 -8.56 2.36
N ALA A 19 10.74 -8.07 3.47
CA ALA A 19 9.48 -7.34 3.50
C ALA A 19 9.66 -6.07 4.33
N TYR A 20 9.03 -4.98 3.89
CA TYR A 20 9.11 -3.67 4.53
C TYR A 20 7.77 -3.29 5.17
N ALA A 21 7.83 -2.66 6.34
CA ALA A 21 6.73 -1.97 6.98
C ALA A 21 6.73 -0.47 6.62
N PHE A 22 5.74 0.27 7.10
CA PHE A 22 5.59 1.70 6.75
C PHE A 22 6.71 2.59 7.31
N ASP A 23 7.31 2.21 8.44
CA ASP A 23 8.39 2.93 9.11
C ASP A 23 9.77 2.67 8.49
N ASP A 24 9.89 1.66 7.63
CA ASP A 24 11.14 1.35 6.91
C ASP A 24 11.37 2.25 5.68
N VAL A 25 10.36 2.99 5.22
CA VAL A 25 10.39 3.68 3.92
C VAL A 25 9.89 5.12 3.95
N LEU A 26 10.36 5.93 3.01
CA LEU A 26 9.89 7.30 2.77
C LEU A 26 9.53 7.49 1.30
N LEU A 27 8.57 8.38 1.04
CA LEU A 27 8.24 8.83 -0.31
C LEU A 27 9.32 9.78 -0.83
N VAL A 28 9.88 9.48 -2.00
CA VAL A 28 10.79 10.39 -2.69
C VAL A 28 9.96 11.49 -3.36
N PRO A 29 10.23 12.79 -3.09
CA PRO A 29 9.52 13.88 -3.75
C PRO A 29 9.67 13.84 -5.28
N GLY A 30 8.58 14.06 -5.99
CA GLY A 30 8.55 14.21 -7.45
C GLY A 30 8.13 15.63 -7.86
N TYR A 31 8.48 16.01 -9.09
CA TYR A 31 7.94 17.23 -9.68
C TYR A 31 6.41 17.13 -9.81
N SER A 32 5.69 18.22 -9.47
CA SER A 32 4.23 18.28 -9.55
C SER A 32 3.79 19.63 -10.09
N GLU A 33 2.88 19.61 -11.06
CA GLU A 33 2.12 20.78 -11.53
C GLU A 33 0.75 20.89 -10.84
N VAL A 34 0.38 19.89 -10.04
CA VAL A 34 -0.93 19.79 -9.38
C VAL A 34 -0.83 20.32 -7.97
N LEU A 35 -1.79 21.18 -7.60
CA LEU A 35 -1.96 21.66 -6.24
C LEU A 35 -2.66 20.59 -5.37
N PRO A 36 -2.32 20.43 -4.08
CA PRO A 36 -2.94 19.43 -3.21
C PRO A 36 -4.48 19.49 -3.18
N ALA A 37 -5.05 20.70 -3.21
CA ALA A 37 -6.51 20.89 -3.22
C ALA A 37 -7.21 20.45 -4.52
N ALA A 38 -6.44 20.22 -5.60
CA ALA A 38 -6.94 19.80 -6.91
C ALA A 38 -6.72 18.30 -7.18
N VAL A 39 -6.15 17.55 -6.22
CA VAL A 39 -5.96 16.10 -6.34
C VAL A 39 -7.29 15.37 -6.17
N ASN A 40 -7.57 14.42 -7.07
CA ASN A 40 -8.70 13.50 -6.93
C ASN A 40 -8.30 12.31 -6.05
N THR A 41 -9.03 12.08 -4.95
CA THR A 41 -8.83 10.98 -4.00
C THR A 41 -9.88 9.86 -4.14
N GLU A 42 -10.76 9.94 -5.13
CA GLU A 42 -11.73 8.89 -5.42
C GLU A 42 -11.03 7.56 -5.71
N THR A 43 -11.57 6.47 -5.17
CA THR A 43 -11.02 5.13 -5.35
C THR A 43 -12.12 4.09 -5.54
N ARG A 44 -11.72 2.88 -5.95
CA ARG A 44 -12.60 1.72 -6.11
C ARG A 44 -12.33 0.73 -5.00
N LEU A 45 -13.32 0.52 -4.12
CA LEU A 45 -13.24 -0.53 -3.10
C LEU A 45 -13.46 -1.91 -3.73
N THR A 46 -14.44 -2.02 -4.61
CA THR A 46 -14.73 -3.26 -5.35
C THR A 46 -14.95 -2.96 -6.83
N ARG A 47 -15.31 -3.99 -7.60
CA ARG A 47 -15.72 -3.83 -9.01
C ARG A 47 -16.91 -2.88 -9.15
N THR A 48 -17.80 -2.82 -8.17
CA THR A 48 -19.07 -2.09 -8.23
C THR A 48 -19.16 -0.91 -7.26
N ILE A 49 -18.35 -0.88 -6.21
CA ILE A 49 -18.40 0.15 -5.16
C ILE A 49 -17.26 1.15 -5.35
N ARG A 50 -17.61 2.45 -5.48
CA ARG A 50 -16.68 3.59 -5.52
C ARG A 50 -16.75 4.36 -4.21
N LEU A 51 -15.62 4.89 -3.77
CA LEU A 51 -15.50 5.76 -2.60
C LEU A 51 -14.95 7.12 -3.06
N ASN A 52 -15.42 8.20 -2.42
CA ASN A 52 -14.91 9.54 -2.67
C ASN A 52 -13.54 9.79 -2.04
N ILE A 53 -13.21 9.02 -0.99
CA ILE A 53 -11.92 9.05 -0.29
C ILE A 53 -11.47 7.61 0.01
N PRO A 54 -10.16 7.31 0.07
CA PRO A 54 -9.65 5.96 0.27
C PRO A 54 -9.56 5.60 1.77
N LEU A 55 -10.63 5.84 2.53
CA LEU A 55 -10.72 5.57 3.96
C LEU A 55 -11.91 4.67 4.26
N ILE A 56 -11.68 3.68 5.14
CA ILE A 56 -12.68 2.72 5.61
C ILE A 56 -12.44 2.51 7.10
N SER A 57 -13.51 2.61 7.89
CA SER A 57 -13.43 2.34 9.33
C SER A 57 -13.23 0.84 9.59
N ALA A 58 -12.54 0.50 10.67
CA ALA A 58 -12.32 -0.89 11.03
C ALA A 58 -13.65 -1.55 11.44
N ALA A 59 -13.88 -2.77 10.95
CA ALA A 59 -15.04 -3.58 11.33
C ALA A 59 -14.86 -4.19 12.74
N MET A 60 -14.84 -3.32 13.75
CA MET A 60 -14.67 -3.64 15.17
C MET A 60 -15.83 -3.05 15.97
N ASP A 61 -16.22 -3.75 17.04
CA ASP A 61 -17.31 -3.39 17.96
C ASP A 61 -17.13 -2.00 18.60
N THR A 62 -15.90 -1.64 18.93
CA THR A 62 -15.53 -0.36 19.55
C THR A 62 -15.26 0.76 18.54
N VAL A 63 -15.26 0.44 17.25
CA VAL A 63 -14.96 1.40 16.18
C VAL A 63 -16.24 1.71 15.42
N THR A 64 -16.80 0.72 14.72
CA THR A 64 -17.88 0.97 13.76
C THR A 64 -19.23 0.44 14.25
N GLU A 65 -20.08 1.36 14.69
CA GLU A 65 -21.52 1.15 14.85
C GLU A 65 -22.30 2.09 13.90
N GLY A 66 -23.63 2.16 14.03
CA GLY A 66 -24.49 2.94 13.13
C GLY A 66 -24.08 4.42 13.01
N ALA A 67 -23.66 5.06 14.10
CA ALA A 67 -23.23 6.45 14.06
C ALA A 67 -21.95 6.66 13.22
N MET A 68 -20.93 5.80 13.37
CA MET A 68 -19.69 5.91 12.59
C MET A 68 -19.90 5.55 11.12
N ALA A 69 -20.83 4.63 10.83
CA ALA A 69 -21.15 4.28 9.44
C ALA A 69 -21.86 5.40 8.66
N ILE A 70 -22.43 6.39 9.35
CA ILE A 70 -23.14 7.54 8.75
C ILE A 70 -22.24 8.79 8.67
N ALA A 71 -21.27 8.91 9.57
CA ALA A 71 -20.44 10.10 9.78
C ALA A 71 -19.52 10.45 8.59
#